data_AF-A0A4R9LKV7-F1
#
_entry.id   AF-A0A4R9LKV7-F1
#
_cell.length_a   1.000
_cell.length_b   1.000
_cell.length_c   1.000
_cell.angle_alpha   90.00
_cell.angle_beta   90.00
_cell.angle_gamma   90.00
#
_symmetry.space_group_name_H-M   'P 1'
#
loop_
_entity.id
_entity.type
_entity.pdbx_description
1 polymer ?
#
loop_
_entity_poly.entity_id
_entity_poly.type
_entity_poly.pdbx_seq_one_letter_code
_entity_poly.pdbx_strand_id
1 'polypeptide(L)'
;MNKRKLIFFILLILLVFISFTVYFLFFKNTSLFRSKKPFDSSSEVIWNQLSGRPDLLLTEDYPSDLKNFLDELFGKETYEWGADRSVTYDYLVLHFPGERASVLYAIYVAYANYRDEIAKWEKDPNLNSWEKQEKILQIRNDFFPKGIKEILFPYHPSQTAQSFLYYAENYVQKNPYKFSKERKSHLLKKRQSLYGERLREIAKWENQNLKTAITKMIYARELEVMNSLEKEIFLQRILDDESHADFWN
;
A
#
# COMPACT_ATOMS: atom_id res chain seq x y z
N MET A 1 -34.12 42.50 12.34
CA MET A 1 -32.98 41.55 12.35
C MET A 1 -31.73 42.28 11.85
N ASN A 2 -30.64 42.29 12.63
CA ASN A 2 -29.51 43.19 12.38
C ASN A 2 -28.68 42.69 11.18
N LYS A 3 -28.45 43.50 10.12
CA LYS A 3 -27.80 43.06 8.86
C LYS A 3 -26.44 42.36 9.11
N ARG A 4 -25.68 42.80 10.11
CA ARG A 4 -24.43 42.14 10.55
C ARG A 4 -24.63 40.74 11.11
N LYS A 5 -25.71 40.52 11.88
CA LYS A 5 -26.06 39.18 12.41
C LYS A 5 -26.50 38.24 11.29
N LEU A 6 -27.22 38.74 10.27
CA LEU A 6 -27.61 37.97 9.09
C LEU A 6 -26.38 37.52 8.28
N ILE A 7 -25.44 38.44 8.01
CA ILE A 7 -24.20 38.13 7.27
C ILE A 7 -23.36 37.09 8.01
N PHE A 8 -23.24 37.24 9.34
CA PHE A 8 -22.50 36.28 10.16
C PHE A 8 -23.14 34.88 10.12
N PHE A 9 -24.48 34.81 10.16
CA PHE A 9 -25.21 33.54 10.08
C PHE A 9 -25.02 32.85 8.71
N ILE A 10 -25.05 33.62 7.62
CA ILE A 10 -24.81 33.10 6.26
C ILE A 10 -23.38 32.57 6.12
N LEU A 11 -22.38 33.29 6.64
CA LEU A 11 -20.99 32.85 6.64
C LEU A 11 -20.80 31.55 7.44
N LEU A 12 -21.46 31.42 8.59
CA LEU A 12 -21.39 30.21 9.41
C LEU A 12 -21.96 29.00 8.66
N ILE A 13 -23.13 29.14 8.01
CA ILE A 13 -23.75 28.09 7.21
C ILE A 13 -22.85 27.71 6.03
N LEU A 14 -22.26 28.70 5.34
CA LEU A 14 -21.34 28.45 4.23
C LEU A 14 -20.12 27.66 4.68
N LEU A 15 -19.56 27.99 5.85
CA LEU A 15 -18.38 27.34 6.40
C LEU A 15 -18.67 25.89 6.81
N VAL A 16 -19.83 25.64 7.43
CA VAL A 16 -20.31 24.28 7.71
C VAL A 16 -20.55 23.50 6.41
N PHE A 17 -21.11 24.13 5.38
CA PHE A 17 -21.37 23.48 4.09
C PHE A 17 -20.07 23.13 3.36
N ILE A 18 -19.05 24.00 3.41
CA ILE A 18 -17.71 23.73 2.88
C ILE A 18 -17.05 22.60 3.67
N SER A 19 -17.10 22.62 5.00
CA SER A 19 -16.57 21.52 5.81
C SER A 19 -17.29 20.20 5.53
N PHE A 20 -18.61 20.21 5.35
CA PHE A 20 -19.39 19.03 5.01
C PHE A 20 -19.07 18.51 3.61
N THR A 21 -18.92 19.38 2.61
CA THR A 21 -18.54 18.96 1.24
C THR A 21 -17.12 18.43 1.17
N VAL A 22 -16.16 19.06 1.87
CA VAL A 22 -14.79 18.54 2.01
C VAL A 22 -14.82 17.19 2.72
N TYR A 23 -15.54 17.08 3.84
CA TYR A 23 -15.71 15.79 4.53
C TYR A 23 -16.32 14.74 3.59
N PHE A 24 -17.39 15.05 2.87
CA PHE A 24 -18.06 14.09 1.99
C PHE A 24 -17.19 13.66 0.80
N LEU A 25 -16.46 14.59 0.17
CA LEU A 25 -15.58 14.30 -0.97
C LEU A 25 -14.36 13.46 -0.58
N PHE A 26 -13.81 13.69 0.61
CA PHE A 26 -12.59 13.00 1.06
C PHE A 26 -12.86 11.74 1.90
N PHE A 27 -13.91 11.71 2.73
CA PHE A 27 -14.22 10.57 3.62
C PHE A 27 -15.17 9.54 3.02
N LYS A 28 -16.08 9.89 2.11
CA LYS A 28 -17.05 8.91 1.57
C LYS A 28 -16.51 8.11 0.36
N ASN A 29 -15.42 8.57 -0.26
CA ASN A 29 -14.82 7.89 -1.41
C ASN A 29 -13.95 6.67 -1.05
N THR A 30 -13.64 6.43 0.22
CA THR A 30 -12.87 5.24 0.61
C THR A 30 -13.70 3.96 0.50
N SER A 31 -15.02 4.01 0.76
CA SER A 31 -15.88 2.81 0.66
C SER A 31 -16.21 2.36 -0.77
N LEU A 32 -15.83 3.13 -1.80
CA LEU A 32 -16.20 2.87 -3.20
C LEU A 32 -15.26 1.90 -3.92
N PHE A 33 -14.12 1.55 -3.33
CA PHE A 33 -13.12 0.70 -3.99
C PHE A 33 -13.29 -0.80 -3.72
N ARG A 34 -14.18 -1.17 -2.78
CA ARG A 34 -14.39 -2.56 -2.42
C ARG A 34 -15.69 -3.10 -3.01
N SER A 35 -15.60 -4.17 -3.80
CA SER A 35 -16.79 -4.86 -4.33
C SER A 35 -17.28 -5.98 -3.41
N LYS A 36 -16.40 -6.57 -2.58
CA LYS A 36 -16.73 -7.66 -1.64
C LYS A 36 -16.57 -7.25 -0.17
N LYS A 37 -17.50 -7.57 0.72
CA LYS A 37 -17.31 -7.35 2.18
C LYS A 37 -16.14 -8.18 2.75
N PRO A 38 -15.52 -7.76 3.87
CA PRO A 38 -14.47 -8.55 4.52
C PRO A 38 -15.01 -9.82 5.20
N PHE A 39 -16.33 -9.98 5.33
CA PHE A 39 -16.95 -11.12 5.98
C PHE A 39 -18.18 -11.58 5.18
N ASP A 40 -18.56 -12.83 5.40
CA ASP A 40 -19.86 -13.37 5.03
C ASP A 40 -20.85 -13.30 6.22
N SER A 41 -22.09 -13.73 6.02
CA SER A 41 -23.11 -13.69 7.07
C SER A 41 -22.76 -14.57 8.29
N SER A 42 -21.97 -15.63 8.10
CA SER A 42 -21.58 -16.55 9.17
C SER A 42 -20.41 -16.04 10.01
N SER A 43 -19.56 -15.19 9.43
CA SER A 43 -18.33 -14.67 10.05
C SER A 43 -18.45 -13.24 10.57
N GLU A 44 -19.54 -12.51 10.27
CA GLU A 44 -19.71 -11.09 10.62
C GLU A 44 -19.56 -10.82 12.13
N VAL A 45 -20.20 -11.63 12.98
CA VAL A 45 -20.14 -11.44 14.44
C VAL A 45 -18.71 -11.60 14.96
N ILE A 46 -18.04 -12.68 14.53
CA ILE A 46 -16.66 -12.99 14.93
C ILE A 46 -15.69 -11.94 14.40
N TRP A 47 -15.87 -11.49 13.16
CA TRP A 47 -15.06 -10.44 12.55
C TRP A 47 -15.13 -9.12 13.33
N ASN A 48 -16.34 -8.72 13.75
CA ASN A 48 -16.53 -7.51 14.53
C ASN A 48 -15.90 -7.62 15.94
N GLN A 49 -15.98 -8.79 16.57
CA GLN A 49 -15.31 -9.06 17.84
C GLN A 49 -13.78 -9.01 17.69
N LEU A 50 -13.24 -9.69 16.69
CA LEU A 50 -11.82 -9.75 16.40
C LEU A 50 -11.23 -8.38 16.07
N SER A 51 -11.99 -7.54 15.36
CA SER A 51 -11.61 -6.16 15.07
C SER A 51 -11.32 -5.34 16.34
N GLY A 52 -11.97 -5.68 17.46
CA GLY A 52 -11.75 -5.07 18.78
C GLY A 52 -10.67 -5.74 19.63
N ARG A 53 -10.24 -6.97 19.30
CA ARG A 53 -9.22 -7.75 20.04
C ARG A 53 -8.31 -8.54 19.09
N PRO A 54 -7.51 -7.84 18.25
CA PRO A 54 -6.64 -8.48 17.28
C PRO A 54 -5.47 -9.26 17.92
N ASP A 55 -5.10 -8.90 19.15
CA ASP A 55 -4.07 -9.54 19.98
C ASP A 55 -4.34 -11.02 20.26
N LEU A 56 -5.60 -11.45 20.21
CA LEU A 56 -5.99 -12.85 20.31
C LEU A 56 -5.29 -13.73 19.26
N LEU A 57 -4.92 -13.18 18.09
CA LEU A 57 -4.21 -13.92 17.04
C LEU A 57 -2.72 -14.12 17.30
N LEU A 58 -2.18 -13.52 18.35
CA LEU A 58 -0.78 -13.63 18.73
C LEU A 58 -0.55 -14.68 19.83
N THR A 59 -1.62 -15.31 20.34
CA THR A 59 -1.51 -16.37 21.34
C THR A 59 -1.03 -17.68 20.69
N GLU A 60 -0.42 -18.56 21.49
CA GLU A 60 0.13 -19.86 21.03
C GLU A 60 -0.91 -20.79 20.39
N ASP A 61 -2.20 -20.52 20.60
CA ASP A 61 -3.34 -21.23 20.01
C ASP A 61 -3.53 -20.99 18.50
N TYR A 62 -2.85 -20.01 17.91
CA TYR A 62 -2.95 -19.66 16.49
C TYR A 62 -1.62 -19.84 15.76
N PRO A 63 -1.64 -20.00 14.41
CA PRO A 63 -0.42 -20.08 13.62
C PRO A 63 0.49 -18.87 13.85
N SER A 64 1.76 -19.12 14.19
CA SER A 64 2.75 -18.06 14.45
C SER A 64 3.03 -17.20 13.21
N ASP A 65 3.01 -17.79 12.02
CA ASP A 65 3.03 -17.09 10.74
C ASP A 65 1.64 -17.13 10.09
N LEU A 66 0.72 -16.34 10.65
CA LEU A 66 -0.67 -16.32 10.22
C LEU A 66 -0.83 -15.98 8.74
N LYS A 67 0.01 -15.09 8.19
CA LYS A 67 -0.09 -14.72 6.77
C LYS A 67 0.26 -15.92 5.88
N ASN A 68 1.36 -16.62 6.15
CA ASN A 68 1.73 -17.79 5.35
C ASN A 68 0.71 -18.92 5.48
N PHE A 69 0.17 -19.15 6.68
CA PHE A 69 -0.93 -20.08 6.87
C PHE A 69 -2.15 -19.75 6.00
N LEU A 70 -2.55 -18.47 5.95
CA LEU A 70 -3.68 -18.02 5.13
C LEU A 70 -3.40 -18.12 3.62
N ASP A 71 -2.16 -17.89 3.18
CA ASP A 71 -1.75 -18.10 1.79
C ASP A 71 -1.83 -19.57 1.38
N GLU A 72 -1.35 -20.48 2.23
CA GLU A 72 -1.47 -21.92 2.00
C GLU A 72 -2.93 -22.37 1.95
N LEU A 73 -3.74 -21.89 2.91
CA LEU A 73 -5.17 -22.21 2.96
C LEU A 73 -5.91 -21.71 1.72
N PHE A 74 -5.60 -20.49 1.27
CA PHE A 74 -6.16 -19.91 0.04
C PHE A 74 -5.74 -20.72 -1.20
N GLY A 75 -4.48 -21.16 -1.26
CA GLY A 75 -3.98 -22.03 -2.32
C GLY A 75 -4.71 -23.36 -2.37
N LYS A 76 -4.88 -24.02 -1.23
CA LYS A 76 -5.64 -25.27 -1.12
C LYS A 76 -7.09 -25.10 -1.53
N GLU A 77 -7.78 -24.08 -1.04
CA GLU A 77 -9.16 -23.81 -1.48
C GLU A 77 -9.22 -23.63 -3.00
N THR A 78 -8.35 -22.80 -3.56
CA THR A 78 -8.40 -22.43 -4.98
C THR A 78 -8.06 -23.60 -5.91
N TYR A 79 -7.07 -24.42 -5.56
CA TYR A 79 -6.46 -25.38 -6.49
C TYR A 79 -6.74 -26.84 -6.14
N GLU A 80 -6.92 -27.18 -4.86
CA GLU A 80 -7.09 -28.57 -4.40
C GLU A 80 -8.54 -28.88 -4.03
N TRP A 81 -9.26 -27.93 -3.45
CA TRP A 81 -10.61 -28.12 -2.94
C TRP A 81 -11.70 -27.51 -3.84
N GLY A 82 -11.37 -27.23 -5.09
CA GLY A 82 -12.37 -26.81 -6.10
C GLY A 82 -13.08 -25.50 -5.78
N ALA A 83 -12.40 -24.57 -5.10
CA ALA A 83 -12.98 -23.32 -4.59
C ALA A 83 -14.12 -23.52 -3.56
N ASP A 84 -14.14 -24.64 -2.85
CA ASP A 84 -15.15 -24.95 -1.86
C ASP A 84 -14.80 -24.40 -0.46
N ARG A 85 -15.56 -23.38 -0.07
CA ARG A 85 -15.45 -22.72 1.23
C ARG A 85 -15.84 -23.64 2.40
N SER A 86 -16.74 -24.61 2.17
CA SER A 86 -17.19 -25.54 3.21
C SER A 86 -16.06 -26.50 3.61
N VAL A 87 -15.34 -27.05 2.63
CA VAL A 87 -14.15 -27.88 2.86
C VAL A 87 -13.08 -27.12 3.63
N THR A 88 -12.92 -25.83 3.33
CA THR A 88 -11.98 -24.96 4.06
C THR A 88 -12.38 -24.81 5.53
N TYR A 89 -13.67 -24.62 5.82
CA TYR A 89 -14.16 -24.56 7.19
C TYR A 89 -13.97 -25.90 7.93
N ASP A 90 -14.30 -27.02 7.29
CA ASP A 90 -14.13 -28.36 7.87
C ASP A 90 -12.67 -28.66 8.19
N TYR A 91 -11.73 -28.25 7.33
CA TYR A 91 -10.29 -28.32 7.59
C TYR A 91 -9.91 -27.53 8.87
N LEU A 92 -10.42 -26.30 9.01
CA LEU A 92 -10.16 -25.49 10.20
C LEU A 92 -10.74 -26.11 11.46
N VAL A 93 -11.94 -26.69 11.40
CA VAL A 93 -12.56 -27.39 12.54
C VAL A 93 -11.74 -28.59 12.97
N LEU A 94 -11.21 -29.36 12.00
CA LEU A 94 -10.40 -30.54 12.28
C LEU A 94 -9.07 -30.19 12.97
N HIS A 95 -8.40 -29.13 12.52
CA HIS A 95 -7.06 -28.78 12.98
C HIS A 95 -7.02 -27.74 14.11
N PHE A 96 -8.05 -26.91 14.23
CA PHE A 96 -8.16 -25.83 15.23
C PHE A 96 -9.53 -25.87 15.93
N PRO A 97 -9.83 -26.92 16.70
CA PRO A 97 -11.17 -27.14 17.21
C PRO A 97 -11.63 -26.06 18.20
N GLY A 98 -12.95 -25.87 18.24
CA GLY A 98 -13.63 -24.88 19.08
C GLY A 98 -13.78 -23.53 18.39
N GLU A 99 -13.79 -22.45 19.18
CA GLU A 99 -13.93 -21.08 18.68
C GLU A 99 -12.78 -20.65 17.76
N ARG A 100 -11.61 -21.29 17.88
CA ARG A 100 -10.41 -21.03 17.07
C ARG A 100 -10.68 -21.22 15.56
N ALA A 101 -11.40 -22.27 15.18
CA ALA A 101 -11.79 -22.51 13.79
C ALA A 101 -12.64 -21.35 13.26
N SER A 102 -13.60 -20.87 14.03
CA SER A 102 -14.47 -19.75 13.64
C SER A 102 -13.70 -18.43 13.50
N VAL A 103 -12.73 -18.18 14.39
CA VAL A 103 -11.83 -17.01 14.30
C VAL A 103 -10.95 -17.08 13.06
N LEU A 104 -10.27 -18.20 12.84
CA LEU A 104 -9.43 -18.41 11.67
C LEU A 104 -10.24 -18.32 10.37
N TYR A 105 -11.44 -18.88 10.37
CA TYR A 105 -12.35 -18.82 9.23
C TYR A 105 -12.77 -17.38 8.92
N ALA A 106 -13.14 -16.59 9.93
CA ALA A 106 -13.51 -15.19 9.73
C ALA A 106 -12.38 -14.36 9.11
N ILE A 107 -11.14 -14.57 9.56
CA ILE A 107 -9.96 -13.90 8.99
C ILE A 107 -9.70 -14.40 7.58
N TYR A 108 -9.83 -15.70 7.37
CA TYR A 108 -9.63 -16.31 6.09
C TYR A 108 -10.61 -15.81 5.04
N VAL A 109 -11.90 -15.64 5.37
CA VAL A 109 -12.88 -15.02 4.46
C VAL A 109 -12.47 -13.61 4.07
N ALA A 110 -12.02 -12.79 5.03
CA ALA A 110 -11.49 -11.46 4.76
C ALA A 110 -10.26 -11.51 3.85
N TYR A 111 -9.36 -12.46 4.11
CA TYR A 111 -8.13 -12.68 3.35
C TYR A 111 -8.42 -13.12 1.91
N ALA A 112 -9.25 -14.13 1.71
CA ALA A 112 -9.63 -14.63 0.40
C ALA A 112 -10.33 -13.53 -0.43
N ASN A 113 -11.27 -12.80 0.17
CA ASN A 113 -11.92 -11.68 -0.52
C ASN A 113 -10.93 -10.56 -0.85
N TYR A 114 -9.97 -10.26 0.03
CA TYR A 114 -8.89 -9.32 -0.25
C TYR A 114 -8.02 -9.79 -1.42
N ARG A 115 -7.61 -11.07 -1.44
CA ARG A 115 -6.79 -11.68 -2.50
C ARG A 115 -7.48 -11.61 -3.86
N ASP A 116 -8.77 -11.93 -3.90
CA ASP A 116 -9.59 -11.82 -5.11
C ASP A 116 -9.67 -10.38 -5.65
N GLU A 117 -9.77 -9.41 -4.75
CA GLU A 117 -9.85 -7.99 -5.15
C GLU A 117 -8.52 -7.48 -5.68
N ILE A 118 -7.40 -7.75 -4.99
CA ILE A 118 -6.09 -7.28 -5.45
C ILE A 118 -5.65 -7.96 -6.74
N ALA A 119 -6.05 -9.22 -6.99
CA ALA A 119 -5.69 -9.95 -8.20
C ALA A 119 -6.16 -9.24 -9.49
N LYS A 120 -7.28 -8.49 -9.42
CA LYS A 120 -7.78 -7.67 -10.53
C LYS A 120 -6.85 -6.50 -10.84
N TRP A 121 -6.35 -5.83 -9.80
CA TRP A 121 -5.50 -4.65 -9.91
C TRP A 121 -4.05 -4.99 -10.27
N GLU A 122 -3.53 -6.11 -9.74
CA GLU A 122 -2.19 -6.61 -10.10
C GLU A 122 -2.08 -6.86 -11.61
N LYS A 123 -3.14 -7.38 -12.22
CA LYS A 123 -3.21 -7.73 -13.65
C LYS A 123 -3.68 -6.58 -14.55
N ASP A 124 -4.08 -5.43 -14.00
CA ASP A 124 -4.57 -4.31 -14.81
C ASP A 124 -3.43 -3.74 -15.68
N PRO A 125 -3.53 -3.79 -17.03
CA PRO A 125 -2.50 -3.26 -17.90
C PRO A 125 -2.47 -1.72 -17.95
N ASN A 126 -3.53 -1.04 -17.50
CA ASN A 126 -3.64 0.42 -17.57
C ASN A 126 -2.95 1.13 -16.40
N LEU A 127 -2.55 0.40 -15.36
CA LEU A 127 -1.92 0.96 -14.17
C LEU A 127 -0.42 0.66 -14.16
N ASN A 128 0.38 1.65 -13.79
CA ASN A 128 1.80 1.42 -13.53
C ASN A 128 2.04 0.83 -12.12
N SER A 129 3.27 0.40 -11.84
CA SER A 129 3.66 -0.22 -10.58
C SER A 129 3.31 0.61 -9.35
N TRP A 130 3.47 1.93 -9.42
CA TRP A 130 3.13 2.85 -8.33
C TRP A 130 1.62 2.89 -8.08
N GLU A 131 0.84 3.07 -9.14
CA GLU A 131 -0.62 3.14 -9.05
C GLU A 131 -1.21 1.81 -8.55
N LYS A 132 -0.69 0.68 -9.02
CA LYS A 132 -1.04 -0.66 -8.51
C LYS A 132 -0.75 -0.77 -7.02
N GLN A 133 0.43 -0.34 -6.59
CA GLN A 133 0.80 -0.39 -5.18
C GLN A 133 -0.12 0.49 -4.32
N GLU A 134 -0.41 1.72 -4.75
CA GLU A 134 -1.34 2.62 -4.03
C GLU A 134 -2.72 1.99 -3.91
N LYS A 135 -3.24 1.39 -4.98
CA LYS A 135 -4.53 0.68 -4.97
C LYS A 135 -4.53 -0.51 -4.01
N ILE A 136 -3.50 -1.35 -4.06
CA ILE A 136 -3.38 -2.52 -3.16
C ILE A 136 -3.31 -2.07 -1.70
N LEU A 137 -2.53 -1.03 -1.40
CA LEU A 137 -2.43 -0.48 -0.03
C LEU A 137 -3.76 0.09 0.45
N GLN A 138 -4.49 0.79 -0.42
CA GLN A 138 -5.82 1.30 -0.11
C GLN A 138 -6.79 0.16 0.20
N ILE A 139 -6.87 -0.85 -0.68
CA ILE A 139 -7.74 -2.02 -0.49
C ILE A 139 -7.37 -2.77 0.79
N ARG A 140 -6.08 -2.93 1.09
CA ARG A 140 -5.61 -3.54 2.34
C ARG A 140 -6.11 -2.75 3.56
N ASN A 141 -6.00 -1.43 3.53
CA ASN A 141 -6.46 -0.56 4.62
C ASN A 141 -7.97 -0.62 4.80
N ASP A 142 -8.71 -0.80 3.71
CA ASP A 142 -10.14 -1.00 3.78
C ASP A 142 -10.42 -2.37 4.42
N PHE A 143 -9.83 -3.45 3.90
CA PHE A 143 -10.14 -4.82 4.31
C PHE A 143 -9.82 -5.12 5.76
N PHE A 144 -8.69 -4.64 6.26
CA PHE A 144 -8.19 -5.04 7.57
C PHE A 144 -8.14 -3.85 8.53
N PRO A 145 -8.81 -3.95 9.70
CA PRO A 145 -8.57 -3.06 10.82
C PRO A 145 -7.09 -2.98 11.16
N LYS A 146 -6.65 -1.86 11.72
CA LYS A 146 -5.23 -1.56 11.97
C LYS A 146 -4.48 -2.72 12.65
N GLY A 147 -5.02 -3.28 13.73
CA GLY A 147 -4.33 -4.35 14.47
C GLY A 147 -4.21 -5.65 13.67
N ILE A 148 -5.28 -6.10 13.01
CA ILE A 148 -5.22 -7.30 12.14
C ILE A 148 -4.24 -7.07 10.98
N LYS A 149 -4.25 -5.87 10.39
CA LYS A 149 -3.36 -5.49 9.31
C LYS A 149 -1.88 -5.55 9.72
N GLU A 150 -1.54 -5.09 10.92
CA GLU A 150 -0.17 -5.10 11.43
C GLU A 150 0.33 -6.52 11.70
N ILE A 151 -0.57 -7.44 12.08
CA ILE A 151 -0.27 -8.87 12.24
C ILE A 151 -0.04 -9.54 10.87
N LEU A 152 -0.96 -9.32 9.92
CA LEU A 152 -0.89 -9.97 8.61
C LEU A 152 0.18 -9.36 7.69
N PHE A 153 0.42 -8.05 7.79
CA PHE A 153 1.31 -7.31 6.91
C PHE A 153 2.24 -6.43 7.73
N PRO A 154 3.17 -7.03 8.49
CA PRO A 154 4.10 -6.28 9.30
C PRO A 154 4.91 -5.31 8.42
N TYR A 155 5.09 -4.09 8.91
CA TYR A 155 5.86 -3.09 8.20
C TYR A 155 7.32 -3.51 8.15
N HIS A 156 7.91 -3.45 6.96
CA HIS A 156 9.34 -3.59 6.79
C HIS A 156 9.91 -2.37 6.04
N PRO A 157 11.01 -1.73 6.49
CA PRO A 157 11.52 -0.51 5.87
C PRO A 157 11.81 -0.62 4.36
N SER A 158 12.26 -1.79 3.89
CA SER A 158 12.50 -2.04 2.47
C SER A 158 11.26 -1.84 1.59
N GLN A 159 10.05 -2.03 2.14
CA GLN A 159 8.81 -1.78 1.41
C GLN A 159 8.70 -0.29 1.02
N THR A 160 9.12 0.62 1.90
CA THR A 160 9.04 2.07 1.62
C THR A 160 10.11 2.51 0.61
N ALA A 161 11.29 1.88 0.65
CA ALA A 161 12.32 2.09 -0.37
C ALA A 161 11.82 1.63 -1.76
N GLN A 162 11.17 0.46 -1.83
CA GLN A 162 10.55 -0.03 -3.06
C GLN A 162 9.41 0.89 -3.56
N SER A 163 8.56 1.38 -2.66
CA SER A 163 7.50 2.34 -3.01
C SER A 163 8.08 3.59 -3.65
N PHE A 164 9.20 4.08 -3.13
CA PHE A 164 9.86 5.25 -3.68
C PHE A 164 10.44 5.00 -5.09
N LEU A 165 10.96 3.80 -5.36
CA LEU A 165 11.39 3.42 -6.70
C LEU A 165 10.22 3.45 -7.70
N TYR A 166 9.10 2.80 -7.36
CA TYR A 166 7.91 2.81 -8.22
C TYR A 166 7.38 4.22 -8.47
N TYR A 167 7.40 5.07 -7.43
CA TYR A 167 7.04 6.48 -7.59
C TYR A 167 7.96 7.19 -8.59
N ALA A 168 9.27 6.99 -8.48
CA ALA A 168 10.25 7.63 -9.34
C ALA A 168 10.04 7.24 -10.81
N GLU A 169 9.78 5.95 -11.08
CA GLU A 169 9.46 5.44 -12.42
C GLU A 169 8.24 6.15 -13.00
N ASN A 170 7.13 6.15 -12.26
CA ASN A 170 5.89 6.81 -12.67
C ASN A 170 6.07 8.32 -12.88
N TYR A 171 6.81 9.00 -11.99
CA TYR A 171 7.06 10.42 -12.12
C TYR A 171 7.83 10.76 -13.40
N VAL A 172 8.88 10.00 -13.72
CA VAL A 172 9.68 10.23 -14.93
C VAL A 172 8.87 9.94 -16.19
N GLN A 173 8.08 8.86 -16.20
CA GLN A 173 7.17 8.55 -17.31
C GLN A 173 6.15 9.66 -17.56
N LYS A 174 5.56 10.23 -16.50
CA LYS A 174 4.60 11.35 -16.61
C LYS A 174 5.27 12.69 -16.93
N ASN A 175 6.59 12.80 -16.74
CA ASN A 175 7.34 14.05 -16.90
C ASN A 175 8.63 13.85 -17.71
N PRO A 176 8.55 13.41 -18.98
CA PRO A 176 9.72 13.07 -19.78
C PRO A 176 10.61 14.28 -20.12
N TYR A 177 10.03 15.48 -20.20
CA TYR A 177 10.76 16.70 -20.60
C TYR A 177 11.54 17.38 -19.46
N LYS A 178 11.36 16.94 -18.21
CA LYS A 178 11.97 17.57 -17.04
C LYS A 178 13.48 17.32 -17.00
N PHE A 179 14.26 18.37 -16.73
CA PHE A 179 15.71 18.27 -16.55
C PHE A 179 16.06 17.56 -15.22
N SER A 180 17.24 16.95 -15.17
CA SER A 180 17.81 16.26 -14.00
C SER A 180 17.71 17.06 -12.70
N LYS A 181 18.04 18.36 -12.70
CA LYS A 181 17.97 19.22 -11.49
C LYS A 181 16.54 19.29 -10.90
N GLU A 182 15.53 19.47 -11.76
CA GLU A 182 14.13 19.50 -11.33
C GLU A 182 13.69 18.13 -10.82
N ARG A 183 14.08 17.05 -11.51
CA ARG A 183 13.79 15.67 -11.10
C ARG A 183 14.41 15.33 -9.75
N LYS A 184 15.70 15.60 -9.55
CA LYS A 184 16.43 15.35 -8.29
C LYS A 184 15.74 16.08 -7.12
N SER A 185 15.40 17.36 -7.29
CA SER A 185 14.70 18.14 -6.25
C SER A 185 13.30 17.57 -5.92
N HIS A 186 12.52 17.20 -6.94
CA HIS A 186 11.18 16.64 -6.73
C HIS A 186 11.23 15.27 -6.05
N LEU A 187 12.10 14.37 -6.51
CA LEU A 187 12.27 13.05 -5.91
C LEU A 187 12.80 13.14 -4.47
N LEU A 188 13.70 14.09 -4.17
CA LEU A 188 14.15 14.34 -2.81
C LEU A 188 12.99 14.76 -1.88
N LYS A 189 12.13 15.68 -2.32
CA LYS A 189 10.93 16.07 -1.55
C LYS A 189 9.99 14.90 -1.32
N LYS A 190 9.75 14.08 -2.36
CA LYS A 190 8.89 12.90 -2.21
C LYS A 190 9.52 11.87 -1.26
N ARG A 191 10.82 11.63 -1.36
CA ARG A 191 11.55 10.74 -0.45
C ARG A 191 11.36 11.15 1.00
N GLN A 192 11.57 12.43 1.31
CA GLN A 192 11.34 12.99 2.65
C GLN A 192 9.89 12.80 3.11
N SER A 193 8.92 13.05 2.23
CA SER A 193 7.50 12.84 2.54
C SER A 193 7.13 11.38 2.76
N LEU A 194 7.67 10.44 1.98
CA LEU A 194 7.38 9.01 2.10
C LEU A 194 8.03 8.39 3.33
N TYR A 195 9.25 8.83 3.66
CA TYR A 195 10.02 8.21 4.73
C TYR A 195 9.71 8.84 6.09
N GLY A 196 9.30 10.12 6.09
CA GLY A 196 8.88 10.86 7.26
C GLY A 196 9.91 10.80 8.39
N GLU A 197 9.44 10.52 9.60
CA GLU A 197 10.26 10.44 10.82
C GLU A 197 11.29 9.31 10.76
N ARG A 198 11.07 8.29 9.92
CA ARG A 198 11.94 7.10 9.79
C ARG A 198 12.99 7.23 8.68
N LEU A 199 13.21 8.45 8.15
CA LEU A 199 14.19 8.72 7.08
C LEU A 199 15.53 8.01 7.28
N ARG A 200 16.12 8.12 8.47
CA ARG A 200 17.43 7.52 8.77
C ARG A 200 17.41 6.00 8.77
N GLU A 201 16.31 5.40 9.18
CA GLU A 201 16.15 3.95 9.21
C GLU A 201 15.95 3.41 7.79
N ILE A 202 15.01 3.99 7.05
CA ILE A 202 14.66 3.56 5.69
C ILE A 202 15.81 3.82 4.72
N ALA A 203 16.57 4.92 4.88
CA ALA A 203 17.72 5.22 4.04
C ALA A 203 18.79 4.11 4.03
N LYS A 204 18.91 3.32 5.10
CA LYS A 204 19.84 2.17 5.15
C LYS A 204 19.45 1.04 4.19
N TRP A 205 18.19 1.02 3.75
CA TRP A 205 17.66 0.04 2.81
C TRP A 205 17.73 0.50 1.35
N GLU A 206 18.20 1.73 1.08
CA GLU A 206 18.52 2.21 -0.26
C GLU A 206 19.88 1.65 -0.71
N ASN A 207 19.87 0.40 -1.19
CA ASN A 207 21.08 -0.22 -1.72
C ASN A 207 21.61 0.49 -2.99
N GLN A 208 22.85 0.17 -3.37
CA GLN A 208 23.50 0.81 -4.52
C GLN A 208 22.74 0.61 -5.83
N ASN A 209 22.05 -0.52 -5.99
CA ASN A 209 21.25 -0.81 -7.17
C ASN A 209 20.06 0.16 -7.29
N LEU A 210 19.36 0.40 -6.18
CA LEU A 210 18.24 1.34 -6.13
C LEU A 210 18.70 2.77 -6.40
N LYS A 211 19.82 3.19 -5.79
CA LYS A 211 20.43 4.50 -6.08
C LYS A 211 20.77 4.65 -7.56
N THR A 212 21.46 3.66 -8.12
CA THR A 212 21.83 3.63 -9.56
C THR A 212 20.60 3.70 -10.47
N ALA A 213 19.53 2.97 -10.14
CA ALA A 213 18.28 3.01 -10.90
C ALA A 213 17.67 4.41 -10.87
N ILE A 214 17.59 5.03 -9.68
CA ILE A 214 17.06 6.39 -9.53
C ILE A 214 17.95 7.42 -10.25
N THR A 215 19.28 7.30 -10.19
CA THR A 215 20.20 8.17 -10.93
C THR A 215 19.90 8.10 -12.43
N LYS A 216 19.80 6.90 -13.00
CA LYS A 216 19.44 6.72 -14.41
C LYS A 216 18.10 7.38 -14.75
N MET A 217 17.10 7.29 -13.87
CA MET A 217 15.80 7.95 -14.04
C MET A 217 15.91 9.49 -13.99
N ILE A 218 16.69 10.03 -13.06
CA ILE A 218 16.93 11.49 -12.96
C ILE A 218 17.50 12.01 -14.27
N TYR A 219 18.50 11.33 -14.82
CA TYR A 219 19.21 11.74 -16.04
C TYR A 219 18.62 11.18 -17.34
N ALA A 220 17.47 10.50 -17.30
CA ALA A 220 16.95 9.77 -18.46
C ALA A 220 16.81 10.63 -19.72
N ARG A 221 16.46 11.92 -19.57
CA ARG A 221 16.31 12.83 -20.70
C ARG A 221 17.65 13.22 -21.31
N GLU A 222 18.64 13.52 -20.47
CA GLU A 222 20.00 13.81 -20.92
C GLU A 222 20.61 12.60 -21.64
N LEU A 223 20.29 11.38 -21.17
CA LEU A 223 20.73 10.14 -21.79
C LEU A 223 20.02 9.83 -23.12
N GLU A 224 18.83 10.39 -23.40
CA GLU A 224 18.11 10.14 -24.65
C GLU A 224 18.83 10.71 -25.88
N VAL A 225 19.55 11.82 -25.71
CA VAL A 225 20.25 12.51 -26.82
C VAL A 225 21.68 12.01 -27.06
N MET A 226 22.17 11.14 -26.18
CA MET A 226 23.52 10.59 -26.22
C MET A 226 23.58 9.28 -27.01
N ASN A 227 24.72 9.00 -27.64
CA ASN A 227 25.02 7.67 -28.17
C ASN A 227 25.42 6.69 -27.04
N SER A 228 25.53 5.40 -27.34
CA SER A 228 25.79 4.37 -26.32
C SER A 228 27.08 4.59 -25.52
N LEU A 229 28.17 5.01 -26.17
CA LEU A 229 29.45 5.27 -25.51
C LEU A 229 29.37 6.50 -24.60
N GLU A 230 28.74 7.57 -25.08
CA GLU A 230 28.50 8.79 -24.29
C GLU A 230 27.65 8.50 -23.05
N LYS A 231 26.62 7.66 -23.16
CA LYS A 231 25.79 7.25 -22.02
C LYS A 231 26.62 6.54 -20.97
N GLU A 232 27.47 5.60 -21.38
CA GLU A 232 28.31 4.83 -20.46
C GLU A 232 29.29 5.75 -19.71
N ILE A 233 30.03 6.59 -20.43
CA ILE A 233 30.97 7.55 -19.85
C ILE A 233 30.25 8.53 -18.91
N PHE A 234 29.12 9.08 -19.35
CA PHE A 234 28.35 10.03 -18.55
C PHE A 234 27.82 9.40 -17.27
N LEU A 235 27.21 8.21 -17.37
CA LEU A 235 26.67 7.50 -16.21
C LEU A 235 27.76 7.12 -15.22
N GLN A 236 28.91 6.64 -15.71
CA GLN A 236 30.01 6.26 -14.85
C GLN A 236 30.55 7.48 -14.08
N ARG A 237 30.75 8.61 -14.75
CA ARG A 237 31.14 9.86 -14.07
C ARG A 237 30.13 10.28 -13.00
N ILE A 238 28.84 10.29 -13.32
CA ILE A 238 27.80 10.68 -12.35
C ILE A 238 27.75 9.70 -11.17
N LEU A 239 27.84 8.39 -11.42
CA LEU A 239 27.83 7.40 -10.34
C LEU A 239 29.07 7.51 -9.45
N ASP A 240 30.23 7.80 -10.04
CA ASP A 240 31.45 8.09 -9.29
C ASP A 240 31.25 9.35 -8.44
N ASP A 241 30.80 10.47 -9.02
CA ASP A 241 30.54 11.72 -8.29
C ASP A 241 29.56 11.51 -7.12
N GLU A 242 28.45 10.82 -7.36
CA GLU A 242 27.41 10.53 -6.36
C GLU A 242 27.83 9.46 -5.35
N SER A 243 28.92 8.70 -5.58
CA SER A 243 29.51 7.80 -4.60
C SER A 243 30.45 8.52 -3.62
N HIS A 244 31.02 9.65 -4.05
CA HIS A 244 31.90 10.51 -3.25
C HIS A 244 31.14 11.65 -2.55
N ALA A 245 29.95 12.00 -3.04
CA ALA A 245 29.00 12.91 -2.40
C ALA A 245 27.87 12.14 -1.68
N ASP A 246 27.13 12.79 -0.77
CA ASP A 246 25.86 12.21 -0.31
C ASP A 246 24.86 12.35 -1.46
N PHE A 247 24.44 11.23 -2.06
CA PHE A 247 23.54 11.18 -3.23
C PHE A 247 22.36 12.16 -3.17
N TRP A 248 21.84 12.39 -1.97
CA TRP A 248 20.68 13.25 -1.73
C TRP A 248 21.01 14.68 -1.28
N ASN A 249 22.27 15.02 -0.99
CA ASN A 249 22.71 16.37 -0.59
C ASN A 249 23.51 17.09 -1.68
#